data_AF-A0A2N9HG24-F1
#
_entry.id   AF-A0A2N9HG24-F1
#
_cell.length_a   1.000
_cell.length_b   1.000
_cell.length_c   1.000
_cell.angle_alpha   90.00
_cell.angle_beta   90.00
_cell.angle_gamma   90.00
#
_symmetry.space_group_name_H-M   'P 1'
#
loop_
_entity.id
_entity.type
_entity.pdbx_description
1 polymer ?
#
loop_
_entity_poly.entity_id
_entity_poly.type
_entity_poly.pdbx_seq_one_letter_code
_entity_poly.pdbx_strand_id
1 'polypeptide(L)'
;MGDAMKALENKASDSKREMEINAVLSEMQSMKSRRARVSMDSMLEVLKRQEKEKKEFEEEEDEAPVKSIFHNSKQDCVVKRIHDDDLEWKKKENPGGKVCPGDAIN
;
A
#
# COMPACT_ATOMS: atom_id res chain seq x y z
N MET A 1 49.96 37.11 -42.56
CA MET A 1 49.21 37.74 -41.45
C MET A 1 47.88 37.03 -41.14
N GLY A 2 47.79 35.69 -41.25
CA GLY A 2 46.57 34.93 -40.88
C GLY A 2 46.71 34.05 -39.64
N ASP A 3 47.94 33.79 -39.20
CA ASP A 3 48.23 32.76 -38.19
C ASP A 3 47.90 33.21 -36.76
N ALA A 4 48.13 34.50 -36.45
CA ALA A 4 47.83 35.06 -35.14
C ALA A 4 46.32 35.11 -34.82
N MET A 5 45.48 35.41 -35.82
CA MET A 5 44.02 35.42 -35.63
C MET A 5 43.47 34.01 -35.41
N LYS A 6 43.99 33.02 -36.16
CA LYS A 6 43.61 31.61 -36.00
C LYS A 6 44.03 31.04 -34.64
N ALA A 7 45.23 31.37 -34.17
CA ALA A 7 45.69 30.99 -32.84
C ALA A 7 44.80 31.58 -31.73
N LEU A 8 44.33 32.82 -31.90
CA LEU A 8 43.42 33.48 -30.97
C LEU A 8 42.03 32.84 -30.98
N GLU A 9 41.49 32.49 -32.15
CA GLU A 9 40.23 31.75 -32.30
C GLU A 9 40.27 30.39 -31.60
N ASN A 10 41.33 29.62 -31.83
CA ASN A 10 41.51 28.31 -31.19
C ASN A 10 41.53 28.46 -29.66
N LYS A 11 42.30 29.43 -29.13
CA LYS A 11 42.37 29.69 -27.68
C LYS A 11 41.02 30.09 -27.09
N ALA A 12 40.21 30.86 -27.82
CA ALA A 12 38.86 31.22 -27.39
C ALA A 12 37.93 30.00 -27.39
N SER A 13 38.03 29.14 -28.40
CA SER A 13 37.26 27.90 -28.48
C SER A 13 37.62 26.91 -27.36
N ASP A 14 38.91 26.79 -27.04
CA ASP A 14 39.41 25.95 -25.96
C ASP A 14 38.97 26.48 -24.59
N SER A 15 39.09 27.80 -24.36
CA SER A 15 38.64 28.44 -23.13
C SER A 15 37.14 28.26 -22.89
N LYS A 16 36.32 28.34 -23.95
CA LYS A 16 34.88 28.06 -23.87
C LYS A 16 34.62 26.61 -23.46
N ARG A 17 35.33 25.66 -24.07
CA ARG A 17 35.19 24.23 -23.78
C ARG A 17 35.59 23.91 -22.34
N GLU A 18 36.71 24.44 -21.88
CA GLU A 18 37.18 24.28 -20.50
C GLU A 18 36.17 24.84 -19.50
N MET A 19 35.56 25.99 -19.81
CA MET A 19 34.52 26.59 -18.99
C MET A 19 33.29 25.69 -18.87
N GLU A 20 32.81 25.14 -19.99
CA GLU A 20 31.68 24.20 -20.01
C GLU A 20 31.99 22.93 -19.19
N ILE A 21 33.19 22.38 -19.33
CA ILE A 21 33.65 21.22 -18.54
C ILE A 21 33.62 21.54 -17.05
N ASN A 22 34.18 22.69 -16.65
CA ASN A 22 34.23 23.11 -15.25
C ASN A 22 32.83 23.36 -14.67
N ALA A 23 31.91 23.90 -15.46
CA ALA A 23 30.52 24.10 -15.04
C ALA A 23 29.82 22.77 -14.74
N VAL A 24 29.93 21.78 -15.65
CA VAL A 24 29.35 20.44 -15.46
C VAL A 24 29.99 19.74 -14.26
N LEU A 25 31.31 19.83 -14.09
CA LEU A 25 32.00 19.23 -12.95
C LEU A 25 31.56 19.85 -11.62
N SER A 26 31.38 21.17 -11.57
CA SER A 26 30.90 21.88 -10.38
C SER A 26 29.48 21.45 -10.00
N GLU A 27 28.59 21.26 -10.99
CA GLU A 27 27.25 20.71 -10.74
C GLU A 27 27.30 19.30 -10.16
N MET A 28 28.10 18.41 -10.76
CA MET A 28 28.29 17.05 -10.26
C MET A 28 28.84 17.02 -8.83
N GLN A 29 29.82 17.88 -8.53
CA GLN A 29 30.37 18.02 -7.17
C GLN A 29 29.35 18.59 -6.20
N SER A 30 28.54 19.56 -6.59
CA SER A 30 27.45 20.11 -5.78
C SER A 30 26.40 19.06 -5.43
N MET A 31 26.01 18.22 -6.39
CA MET A 31 25.13 17.07 -6.14
C MET A 31 25.75 16.07 -5.17
N LYS A 32 27.04 15.72 -5.37
CA LYS A 32 27.77 14.80 -4.49
C LYS A 32 27.93 15.37 -3.07
N SER A 33 28.24 16.65 -2.93
CA SER A 33 28.39 17.34 -1.65
C SER A 33 27.09 17.34 -0.85
N ARG A 34 25.95 17.69 -1.48
CA ARG A 34 24.63 17.59 -0.85
C ARG A 34 24.29 16.16 -0.40
N ARG A 35 24.68 15.15 -1.19
CA ARG A 35 24.45 13.73 -0.91
C ARG A 35 25.53 13.07 -0.05
N ALA A 36 26.57 13.80 0.37
CA ALA A 36 27.73 13.22 1.08
C ALA A 36 27.36 12.56 2.41
N ARG A 37 26.24 12.97 3.02
CA ARG A 37 25.75 12.43 4.29
C ARG A 37 24.80 11.24 4.14
N VAL A 38 24.40 10.91 2.90
CA VAL A 38 23.36 9.91 2.65
C VAL A 38 23.90 8.88 1.65
N SER A 39 24.25 7.70 2.15
CA SER A 39 24.60 6.57 1.30
C SER A 39 23.35 5.94 0.69
N MET A 40 23.51 5.28 -0.47
CA MET A 40 22.44 4.50 -1.09
C MET A 40 21.87 3.47 -0.12
N ASP A 41 22.75 2.76 0.58
CA ASP A 41 22.36 1.73 1.56
C ASP A 41 21.59 2.32 2.74
N SER A 42 21.96 3.51 3.21
CA SER A 42 21.24 4.19 4.31
C SER A 42 19.82 4.55 3.89
N MET A 43 19.59 5.02 2.66
CA MET A 43 18.23 5.28 2.17
C MET A 43 17.41 4.00 2.06
N LEU A 44 18.01 2.93 1.55
CA LEU A 44 17.34 1.63 1.43
C LEU A 44 17.01 1.05 2.81
N GLU A 45 17.89 1.23 3.79
CA GLU A 45 17.66 0.77 5.15
C GLU A 45 16.49 1.51 5.82
N VAL A 46 16.38 2.83 5.63
CA VAL A 46 15.24 3.61 6.13
C VAL A 46 13.92 3.09 5.56
N LEU A 47 13.86 2.83 4.26
CA LEU A 47 12.65 2.31 3.62
C LEU A 47 12.27 0.91 4.15
N LYS A 48 13.25 0.02 4.29
CA LYS A 48 13.03 -1.32 4.86
C LYS A 48 12.53 -1.27 6.30
N ARG A 49 13.07 -0.36 7.12
CA ARG A 49 12.60 -0.16 8.51
C ARG A 49 11.15 0.32 8.54
N GLN A 50 10.80 1.29 7.71
CA GLN A 50 9.42 1.79 7.60
C GLN A 50 8.45 0.69 7.14
N GLU A 51 8.82 -0.11 6.17
CA GLU A 51 8.01 -1.24 5.70
C GLU A 51 7.82 -2.29 6.80
N LYS A 52 8.89 -2.61 7.53
CA LYS A 52 8.82 -3.53 8.67
C LYS A 52 7.91 -3.01 9.78
N GLU A 53 8.04 -1.74 10.15
CA GLU A 53 7.24 -1.10 11.21
C GLU A 53 5.76 -1.06 10.84
N LYS A 54 5.43 -0.70 9.58
CA LYS A 54 4.05 -0.75 9.08
C LYS A 54 3.47 -2.16 9.13
N LYS A 55 4.25 -3.14 8.68
CA LYS A 55 3.82 -4.54 8.69
C LYS A 55 3.57 -5.04 10.11
N GLU A 56 4.44 -4.70 11.07
CA GLU A 56 4.26 -5.08 12.48
C GLU A 56 3.00 -4.42 13.07
N PHE A 57 2.73 -3.17 12.74
CA PHE A 57 1.51 -2.47 13.14
C PHE A 57 0.25 -3.10 12.54
N GLU A 58 0.26 -3.44 11.25
CA GLU A 58 -0.85 -4.13 10.58
C GLU A 58 -1.09 -5.52 11.19
N GLU A 59 -0.03 -6.28 11.48
CA GLU A 59 -0.13 -7.58 12.15
C GLU A 59 -0.75 -7.44 13.56
N GLU A 60 -0.39 -6.41 14.32
CA GLU A 60 -0.98 -6.14 15.65
C GLU A 60 -2.46 -5.74 15.57
N GLU A 61 -2.81 -4.87 14.60
CA GLU A 61 -4.20 -4.47 14.34
C GLU A 61 -5.09 -5.66 13.95
N ASP A 62 -4.56 -6.63 13.21
CA ASP A 62 -5.27 -7.85 12.83
C ASP A 62 -5.32 -8.88 13.96
N GLU A 63 -4.27 -9.01 14.76
CA GLU A 63 -4.18 -10.05 15.78
C GLU A 63 -5.10 -9.76 16.99
N ALA A 64 -5.28 -8.49 17.37
CA ALA A 64 -6.16 -8.10 18.48
C ALA A 64 -7.64 -8.50 18.31
N PRO A 65 -8.33 -8.18 17.19
CA PRO A 65 -9.72 -8.58 16.98
C PRO A 65 -9.85 -10.11 16.84
N VAL A 66 -8.91 -10.77 16.16
CA VAL A 66 -8.87 -12.24 16.07
C VAL A 66 -8.75 -12.86 17.46
N LYS A 67 -7.81 -12.40 18.29
CA LYS A 67 -7.68 -12.88 19.68
C LYS A 67 -8.98 -12.65 20.46
N SER A 68 -9.61 -11.49 20.35
CA SER A 68 -10.88 -11.19 21.04
C SER A 68 -12.03 -12.11 20.60
N ILE A 69 -12.20 -12.36 19.30
CA ILE A 69 -13.28 -13.22 18.78
C ILE A 69 -13.04 -14.70 19.12
N PHE A 70 -11.79 -15.17 19.00
CA PHE A 70 -11.47 -16.60 19.12
C PHE A 70 -11.05 -17.05 20.53
N HIS A 71 -10.60 -16.15 21.42
CA HIS A 71 -10.38 -16.52 22.83
C HIS A 71 -11.69 -16.62 23.61
N ASN A 72 -12.66 -15.75 23.34
CA ASN A 72 -13.93 -15.71 24.08
C ASN A 72 -14.94 -16.78 23.62
N SER A 73 -14.82 -17.29 22.38
CA SER A 73 -15.74 -18.30 21.83
C SER A 73 -15.60 -19.70 22.43
N LYS A 74 -14.59 -19.96 23.27
CA LYS A 74 -14.45 -21.25 23.97
C LYS A 74 -15.43 -21.43 25.12
N GLN A 75 -16.09 -20.38 25.61
CA GLN A 75 -16.96 -20.48 26.79
C GLN A 75 -18.45 -20.22 26.51
N ASP A 76 -18.83 -19.31 25.60
CA ASP A 76 -20.24 -18.85 25.56
C ASP A 76 -21.07 -19.19 24.31
N CYS A 77 -20.49 -19.67 23.20
CA CYS A 77 -21.30 -19.95 21.98
C CYS A 77 -20.69 -20.95 20.98
N VAL A 78 -20.30 -22.15 21.44
CA VAL A 78 -20.04 -23.25 20.49
C VAL A 78 -21.37 -23.76 19.96
N VAL A 79 -21.83 -23.22 18.83
CA VAL A 79 -23.01 -23.72 18.11
C VAL A 79 -22.66 -25.06 17.48
N LYS A 80 -23.14 -26.16 18.10
CA LYS A 80 -22.98 -27.51 17.56
C LYS A 80 -23.91 -27.68 16.35
N ARG A 81 -23.43 -28.40 15.32
CA ARG A 81 -24.30 -28.84 14.22
C ARG A 81 -25.40 -29.74 14.80
N ILE A 82 -26.65 -29.41 14.51
CA ILE A 82 -27.80 -30.27 14.84
C ILE A 82 -27.76 -31.47 13.90
N HIS A 83 -28.06 -32.67 14.41
CA HIS A 83 -28.12 -33.87 13.58
C HIS A 83 -29.38 -33.80 12.71
N ASP A 84 -29.28 -34.15 11.42
CA ASP A 84 -30.40 -34.01 10.48
C ASP A 84 -31.64 -34.84 10.92
N ASP A 85 -31.43 -35.89 11.71
CA ASP A 85 -32.50 -36.75 12.25
C ASP A 85 -33.30 -36.12 13.42
N ASP A 86 -32.85 -35.02 14.02
CA ASP A 86 -33.52 -34.36 15.17
C ASP A 86 -34.63 -33.38 14.73
N LEU A 87 -34.85 -33.20 13.43
CA LEU A 87 -35.83 -32.27 12.87
C LEU A 87 -37.17 -32.95 12.56
N GLU A 88 -38.01 -33.20 13.58
CA GLU A 88 -39.42 -33.51 13.34
C GLU A 88 -40.17 -32.26 12.85
N TRP A 89 -40.31 -32.10 11.53
CA TRP A 89 -41.17 -31.10 10.90
C TRP A 89 -42.64 -31.31 11.28
N LYS A 90 -43.09 -30.71 12.39
CA LYS A 90 -44.51 -30.65 12.74
C LYS A 90 -45.19 -29.61 11.85
N LYS A 91 -45.88 -30.06 10.79
CA LYS A 91 -46.86 -29.25 10.04
C LYS A 91 -47.88 -28.70 11.04
N LYS A 92 -47.82 -27.41 11.36
CA LYS A 92 -48.96 -26.73 11.97
C LYS A 92 -49.95 -26.39 10.85
N GLU A 93 -51.04 -27.13 10.79
CA GLU A 93 -52.20 -26.71 10.00
C GLU A 93 -52.78 -25.44 10.64
N ASN A 94 -52.83 -24.35 9.87
CA ASN A 94 -53.47 -23.10 10.31
C ASN A 94 -54.99 -23.23 10.11
N PRO A 95 -55.82 -23.15 11.17
CA PRO A 95 -57.26 -23.13 11.01
C PRO A 95 -57.72 -21.69 10.70
N GLY A 96 -58.47 -21.52 9.61
CA GLY A 96 -59.31 -20.34 9.40
C GLY A 96 -58.79 -19.34 8.37
N GLY A 97 -58.93 -19.70 7.09
CA GLY A 97 -59.01 -18.70 6.02
C GLY A 97 -60.28 -17.88 6.20
N LYS A 98 -60.14 -16.58 6.47
CA LYS A 98 -61.25 -15.63 6.41
C LYS A 98 -61.54 -15.38 4.93
N VAL A 99 -62.71 -15.80 4.45
CA VAL A 99 -63.16 -15.51 3.08
C VAL A 99 -63.48 -14.02 2.99
N CYS A 100 -62.81 -13.30 2.10
CA CYS A 100 -63.16 -11.91 1.77
C CYS A 100 -64.48 -11.92 0.98
N PRO A 101 -65.51 -11.15 1.38
CA PRO A 101 -66.75 -11.07 0.63
C PRO A 101 -66.51 -10.12 -0.56
N GLY A 102 -66.32 -10.67 -1.75
CA GLY A 102 -66.06 -9.86 -2.94
C GLY A 102 -66.38 -10.53 -4.27
N ASP A 103 -66.19 -11.84 -4.40
CA ASP A 103 -66.24 -12.49 -5.72
C ASP A 103 -67.52 -13.30 -5.89
N ALA A 104 -68.65 -12.60 -5.89
CA ALA A 104 -69.86 -13.06 -6.55
C ALA A 104 -70.28 -11.95 -7.52
N ILE A 105 -70.17 -12.22 -8.83
CA ILE A 105 -70.96 -11.73 -9.98
C ILE A 105 -70.14 -12.07 -11.25
N ASN A 106 -70.40 -13.23 -11.86
CA ASN A 106 -71.29 -13.42 -13.03
C ASN A 106 -71.06 -14.83 -13.61
#